data_AF-A0A336N5R6-F1
#
_entry.id   AF-A0A336N5R6-F1
#
_cell.length_a   1.000
_cell.length_b   1.000
_cell.length_c   1.000
_cell.angle_alpha   90.00
_cell.angle_beta   90.00
_cell.angle_gamma   90.00
#
_symmetry.space_group_name_H-M   'P 1'
#
loop_
_entity.id
_entity.type
_entity.pdbx_description
1 polymer ?
#
loop_
_entity_poly.entity_id
_entity_poly.type
_entity_poly.pdbx_seq_one_letter_code
_entity_poly.pdbx_strand_id
1 'polypeptide(L)'
;MGCQVTFLEKQGCCGQPALNSGYTKQALPGMKNLVETFEVNDYPIVAPAGSCVYAIKNYPDYFMRANLPDWAERAKKVADRFFDLTDFIVNKLGVTDIGAHLPGRAVYHPSCSLFRKLGIVDEPITLLKHVKGLELLPIHNQQTCCGFGGTFSVKMAEISGEMVKEKSNMLRKSNLNT
;
A
#
# COMPACT_ATOMS: atom_id res chain seq x y z
N MET A 1 4.36 20.29 -4.69
CA MET A 1 2.96 19.77 -4.71
C MET A 1 1.96 20.64 -3.94
N GLY A 2 2.38 21.52 -3.01
CA GLY A 2 1.47 22.53 -2.42
C GLY A 2 0.43 21.99 -1.43
N CYS A 3 0.47 20.70 -1.10
CA CYS A 3 -0.44 20.10 -0.12
C CYS A 3 -0.03 20.48 1.31
N GLN A 4 -1.02 20.87 2.13
CA GLN A 4 -0.86 20.90 3.58
C GLN A 4 -1.10 19.49 4.12
N VAL A 5 -0.21 19.03 5.01
CA VAL A 5 -0.27 17.68 5.58
C VAL A 5 -0.71 17.78 7.03
N THR A 6 -1.71 17.00 7.41
CA THR A 6 -2.15 16.84 8.80
C THR A 6 -2.02 15.38 9.19
N PHE A 7 -1.47 15.14 10.37
CA PHE A 7 -1.35 13.81 10.96
C PHE A 7 -2.36 13.66 12.09
N LEU A 8 -3.23 12.65 12.02
CA LEU A 8 -4.25 12.41 13.03
C LEU A 8 -3.72 11.39 14.04
N GLU A 9 -3.47 11.82 15.27
CA GLU A 9 -2.77 11.00 16.28
C GLU A 9 -3.52 9.73 16.71
N LYS A 10 -4.85 9.70 16.54
CA LYS A 10 -5.68 8.54 16.92
C LYS A 10 -5.59 7.36 15.95
N GLN A 11 -4.86 7.50 14.84
CA GLN A 11 -4.76 6.43 13.86
C GLN A 11 -3.97 5.22 14.41
N GLY A 12 -4.52 4.02 14.17
CA GLY A 12 -3.90 2.75 14.55
C GLY A 12 -3.56 1.86 13.34
N CYS A 13 -3.24 0.59 13.60
CA CYS A 13 -3.05 -0.39 12.53
C CYS A 13 -4.35 -0.63 11.75
N CYS A 14 -4.27 -0.75 10.42
CA CYS A 14 -5.40 -1.06 9.54
C CYS A 14 -6.03 -2.45 9.76
N GLY A 15 -5.46 -3.28 10.64
CA GLY A 15 -5.99 -4.59 10.98
C GLY A 15 -5.78 -5.67 9.91
N GLN A 16 -5.09 -5.36 8.81
CA GLN A 16 -4.95 -6.29 7.69
C GLN A 16 -4.39 -7.69 8.06
N PRO A 17 -3.38 -7.85 8.94
CA PRO A 17 -2.93 -9.18 9.34
C PRO A 17 -4.05 -10.00 10.02
N ALA A 18 -4.88 -9.36 10.84
CA ALA A 18 -6.01 -10.00 11.51
C ALA A 18 -7.11 -10.36 10.50
N LEU A 19 -7.45 -9.44 9.58
CA LEU A 19 -8.44 -9.64 8.52
C LEU A 19 -8.05 -10.81 7.60
N ASN A 20 -6.79 -10.84 7.14
CA ASN A 20 -6.28 -11.93 6.29
C ASN A 20 -6.23 -13.28 7.03
N SER A 21 -6.21 -13.28 8.36
CA SER A 21 -6.18 -14.50 9.18
C SER A 21 -7.57 -14.95 9.64
N GLY A 22 -8.64 -14.28 9.20
CA GLY A 22 -10.01 -14.61 9.60
C GLY A 22 -10.46 -14.03 10.94
N TYR A 23 -9.61 -13.29 11.65
CA TYR A 23 -9.91 -12.65 12.94
C TYR A 23 -10.70 -11.33 12.75
N THR A 24 -11.74 -11.36 11.91
CA THR A 24 -12.51 -10.16 11.55
C THR A 24 -13.21 -9.56 12.76
N LYS A 25 -13.81 -10.39 13.64
CA LYS A 25 -14.49 -9.90 14.86
C LYS A 25 -13.54 -9.14 15.78
N GLN A 26 -12.31 -9.63 15.91
CA GLN A 26 -11.25 -9.02 16.71
C GLN A 26 -10.69 -7.74 16.05
N ALA A 27 -10.77 -7.62 14.72
CA ALA A 27 -10.35 -6.42 14.00
C ALA A 27 -11.36 -5.27 14.10
N LEU A 28 -12.65 -5.55 14.34
CA LEU A 28 -13.72 -4.54 14.34
C LEU A 28 -13.44 -3.32 15.23
N PRO A 29 -12.97 -3.45 16.49
CA PRO A 29 -12.67 -2.27 17.32
C PRO A 29 -11.60 -1.36 16.70
N GLY A 30 -10.54 -1.94 16.15
CA GLY A 30 -9.48 -1.19 15.47
C GLY A 30 -9.96 -0.52 14.18
N MET A 31 -10.81 -1.21 13.41
CA MET A 31 -11.45 -0.65 12.22
C MET A 31 -12.34 0.55 12.59
N LYS A 32 -13.15 0.44 13.63
CA LYS A 32 -14.01 1.52 14.13
C LYS A 32 -13.20 2.75 14.53
N ASN A 33 -12.13 2.55 15.31
CA ASN A 33 -11.22 3.63 15.71
C ASN A 33 -10.59 4.35 14.51
N LEU A 34 -10.20 3.60 13.46
CA LEU A 34 -9.66 4.21 12.24
C LEU A 34 -10.71 5.00 11.46
N VAL A 35 -11.93 4.47 11.34
CA VAL A 35 -13.04 5.20 10.71
C VAL A 35 -13.31 6.51 11.46
N GLU A 36 -13.46 6.45 12.78
CA GLU A 36 -13.65 7.61 13.67
C GLU A 36 -12.51 8.61 13.57
N THR A 37 -11.27 8.12 13.46
CA THR A 37 -10.09 8.98 13.31
C THR A 37 -10.19 9.78 12.02
N PHE A 38 -10.48 9.12 10.90
CA PHE A 38 -10.43 9.77 9.60
C PHE A 38 -11.68 10.60 9.29
N GLU A 39 -12.86 10.24 9.80
CA GLU A 39 -14.13 10.93 9.49
C GLU A 39 -14.28 12.33 10.11
N VAL A 40 -13.30 12.81 10.88
CA VAL A 40 -13.30 14.17 11.47
C VAL A 40 -13.28 15.31 10.46
N ASN A 41 -12.99 15.02 9.19
CA ASN A 41 -13.01 15.93 8.05
C ASN A 41 -13.23 15.15 6.74
N ASP A 42 -13.32 15.86 5.61
CA ASP A 42 -13.51 15.27 4.28
C ASP A 42 -12.25 15.32 3.38
N TYR A 43 -11.07 15.54 3.94
CA TYR A 43 -9.83 15.68 3.17
C TYR A 43 -9.37 14.36 2.56
N PRO A 44 -8.63 14.35 1.43
CA PRO A 44 -8.00 13.13 0.93
C PRO A 44 -7.08 12.50 1.98
N ILE A 45 -7.15 11.18 2.10
CA ILE A 45 -6.31 10.39 2.99
C ILE A 45 -5.32 9.63 2.11
N VAL A 46 -4.03 9.76 2.40
CA VAL A 46 -2.96 9.22 1.56
C VAL A 46 -2.07 8.31 2.39
N ALA A 47 -1.84 7.09 1.92
CA ALA A 47 -0.92 6.15 2.58
C ALA A 47 0.09 5.54 1.58
N PRO A 48 1.36 5.36 1.98
CA PRO A 48 2.39 4.77 1.13
C PRO A 48 2.38 3.22 1.16
N ALA A 49 1.33 2.62 1.69
CA ALA A 49 1.21 1.18 1.86
C ALA A 49 -0.06 0.66 1.20
N GLY A 50 0.06 0.16 -0.04
CA GLY A 50 -1.08 -0.40 -0.78
C GLY A 50 -1.83 -1.51 -0.03
N SER A 51 -1.18 -2.18 0.91
CA SER A 51 -1.82 -3.18 1.75
C SER A 51 -2.81 -2.54 2.75
N CYS A 52 -2.44 -1.42 3.39
CA CYS A 52 -3.34 -0.62 4.25
C CYS A 52 -4.48 0.01 3.45
N VAL A 53 -4.16 0.60 2.29
CA VAL A 53 -5.15 1.19 1.37
C VAL A 53 -6.19 0.14 0.98
N TYR A 54 -5.75 -1.05 0.56
CA TYR A 54 -6.65 -2.14 0.21
C TYR A 54 -7.51 -2.58 1.39
N ALA A 55 -6.94 -2.72 2.59
CA ALA A 55 -7.69 -3.13 3.77
C ALA A 55 -8.82 -2.14 4.08
N ILE A 56 -8.51 -0.85 4.14
CA ILE A 56 -9.48 0.21 4.46
C ILE A 56 -10.54 0.33 3.37
N LYS A 57 -10.17 0.20 2.09
CA LYS A 57 -11.14 0.18 0.98
C LYS A 57 -12.18 -0.96 1.09
N ASN A 58 -11.85 -2.05 1.79
CA ASN A 58 -12.75 -3.19 2.01
C ASN A 58 -13.48 -3.15 3.37
N TYR A 59 -13.26 -2.14 4.21
CA TYR A 59 -13.97 -2.02 5.49
C TYR A 59 -15.50 -2.04 5.37
N PRO A 60 -16.13 -1.40 4.35
CA PRO A 60 -17.59 -1.46 4.19
C PRO A 60 -18.10 -2.91 4.15
N ASP A 61 -17.45 -3.77 3.36
CA ASP A 61 -17.84 -5.18 3.24
C ASP A 61 -17.69 -5.94 4.55
N TYR A 62 -16.61 -5.69 5.30
CA TYR A 62 -16.40 -6.32 6.60
C TYR A 62 -17.47 -5.90 7.62
N PHE A 63 -17.86 -4.63 7.64
CA PHE A 63 -18.94 -4.15 8.51
C PHE A 63 -20.31 -4.69 8.08
N MET A 64 -20.60 -4.78 6.77
CA MET A 64 -21.83 -5.40 6.26
C MET A 64 -21.92 -6.87 6.68
N ARG A 65 -20.84 -7.64 6.52
CA ARG A 65 -20.79 -9.06 6.96
C ARG A 65 -20.93 -9.22 8.48
N ALA A 66 -20.59 -8.19 9.24
CA ALA A 66 -20.79 -8.13 10.69
C ALA A 66 -22.18 -7.61 11.10
N ASN A 67 -23.08 -7.37 10.15
CA ASN A 67 -24.42 -6.80 10.38
C ASN A 67 -24.38 -5.41 11.04
N LEU A 68 -23.44 -4.56 10.61
CA LEU A 68 -23.25 -3.19 11.09
C LEU A 68 -23.38 -2.17 9.93
N PRO A 69 -24.57 -1.97 9.35
CA PRO A 69 -24.77 -1.14 8.15
C PRO A 69 -24.37 0.32 8.36
N ASP A 70 -24.65 0.90 9.54
CA ASP A 70 -24.27 2.29 9.85
C ASP A 70 -22.75 2.48 9.81
N TRP A 71 -22.00 1.47 10.24
CA TRP A 71 -20.53 1.49 10.17
C TRP A 71 -20.02 1.25 8.76
N ALA A 72 -20.72 0.44 7.96
CA ALA A 72 -20.36 0.23 6.56
C ALA A 72 -20.44 1.54 5.78
N GLU A 73 -21.49 2.34 5.99
CA GLU A 73 -21.66 3.64 5.35
C GLU A 73 -20.58 4.64 5.76
N ARG A 74 -20.27 4.74 7.07
CA ARG A 74 -19.17 5.59 7.56
C ARG A 74 -17.82 5.16 6.99
N ALA A 75 -17.55 3.85 7.00
CA ALA A 75 -16.34 3.29 6.41
C ALA A 75 -16.24 3.56 4.91
N LYS A 76 -17.37 3.57 4.20
CA LYS A 76 -17.41 3.86 2.76
C LYS A 76 -16.92 5.28 2.47
N LYS A 77 -17.40 6.28 3.24
CA LYS A 77 -16.95 7.67 3.11
C LYS A 77 -15.43 7.83 3.32
N VAL A 78 -14.86 7.07 4.25
CA VAL A 78 -13.40 7.02 4.46
C VAL A 78 -12.70 6.33 3.29
N ALA A 79 -13.18 5.16 2.87
CA ALA A 79 -12.62 4.35 1.79
C ALA A 79 -12.58 5.07 0.43
N ASP A 80 -13.62 5.83 0.12
CA ASP A 80 -13.78 6.56 -1.15
C ASP A 80 -12.72 7.66 -1.32
N ARG A 81 -12.21 8.22 -0.22
CA ARG A 81 -11.15 9.24 -0.23
C ARG A 81 -9.80 8.74 0.28
N PHE A 82 -9.62 7.43 0.41
CA PHE A 82 -8.35 6.81 0.79
C PHE A 82 -7.57 6.39 -0.45
N PHE A 83 -6.39 6.96 -0.64
CA PHE A 83 -5.55 6.78 -1.83
C PHE A 83 -4.19 6.18 -1.47
N ASP A 84 -3.63 5.41 -2.40
CA ASP A 84 -2.19 5.15 -2.40
C ASP A 84 -1.43 6.44 -2.75
N LEU A 85 -0.22 6.59 -2.23
CA LEU A 85 0.62 7.77 -2.47
C LEU A 85 0.85 8.02 -3.97
N THR A 86 1.19 6.98 -4.73
CA THR A 86 1.55 7.14 -6.15
C THR A 86 0.32 7.44 -7.01
N ASP A 87 -0.79 6.76 -6.73
CA ASP A 87 -2.09 7.01 -7.35
C ASP A 87 -2.62 8.42 -7.04
N PHE A 88 -2.46 8.88 -5.80
CA PHE A 88 -2.83 10.23 -5.43
C PHE A 88 -2.02 11.29 -6.20
N ILE A 89 -0.70 11.12 -6.30
CA ILE A 89 0.16 12.08 -6.99
C ILE A 89 -0.17 12.10 -8.50
N VAL A 90 -0.23 10.93 -9.13
CA VAL A 90 -0.38 10.82 -10.59
C VAL A 90 -1.83 11.07 -11.02
N ASN A 91 -2.78 10.31 -10.49
CA ASN A 91 -4.16 10.32 -10.99
C ASN A 91 -5.03 11.38 -10.30
N LYS A 92 -4.81 11.67 -9.01
CA LYS A 92 -5.63 12.66 -8.29
C LYS A 92 -5.10 14.10 -8.43
N LEU A 93 -3.78 14.31 -8.36
CA LEU A 93 -3.18 15.63 -8.53
C LEU A 93 -2.76 15.93 -9.97
N GLY A 94 -2.66 14.93 -10.85
CA GLY A 94 -2.19 15.12 -12.22
C GLY A 94 -0.70 15.43 -12.31
N VAL A 95 0.09 15.07 -11.29
CA VAL A 95 1.52 15.39 -11.20
C VAL A 95 2.34 14.15 -11.53
N THR A 96 3.27 14.26 -12.49
CA THR A 96 4.17 13.17 -12.87
C THR A 96 5.64 13.46 -12.54
N ASP A 97 5.99 14.74 -12.41
CA ASP A 97 7.32 15.19 -12.01
C ASP A 97 7.22 15.97 -10.69
N ILE A 98 7.94 15.49 -9.68
CA ILE A 98 8.01 16.08 -8.34
C ILE A 98 9.34 16.80 -8.09
N GLY A 99 10.20 16.93 -9.10
CA GLY A 99 11.53 17.56 -9.00
C GLY A 99 12.57 16.69 -8.29
N ALA A 100 12.37 15.37 -8.25
CA ALA A 100 13.28 14.46 -7.58
C ALA A 100 14.57 14.23 -8.39
N HIS A 101 15.69 14.07 -7.69
CA HIS A 101 16.99 13.79 -8.29
C HIS A 101 17.69 12.66 -7.53
N LEU A 102 18.16 11.66 -8.26
CA LEU A 102 18.93 10.54 -7.72
C LEU A 102 19.88 10.01 -8.81
N PRO A 103 21.15 10.45 -8.86
CA PRO A 103 22.15 9.86 -9.73
C PRO A 103 22.38 8.39 -9.35
N GLY A 104 22.00 7.46 -10.21
CA GLY A 104 22.23 6.05 -9.95
C GLY A 104 21.30 5.13 -10.68
N ARG A 105 21.32 3.86 -10.26
CA ARG A 105 20.55 2.77 -10.86
C ARG A 105 19.68 2.15 -9.78
N ALA A 106 18.42 1.85 -10.08
CA ALA A 106 17.51 1.18 -9.15
C ALA A 106 16.65 0.13 -9.86
N VAL A 107 16.23 -0.89 -9.12
CA VAL A 107 15.14 -1.79 -9.54
C VAL A 107 13.90 -1.45 -8.73
N TYR A 108 12.77 -1.31 -9.42
CA TYR A 108 11.48 -1.14 -8.77
C TYR A 108 10.90 -2.49 -8.32
N HIS A 109 10.65 -2.61 -7.02
CA HIS A 109 9.90 -3.72 -6.44
C HIS A 109 8.40 -3.37 -6.34
N PRO A 110 7.53 -3.88 -7.22
CA PRO A 110 6.10 -3.63 -7.11
C PRO A 110 5.51 -4.39 -5.92
N SER A 111 4.85 -3.66 -5.02
CA SER A 111 4.06 -4.28 -3.94
C SER A 111 2.90 -5.06 -4.54
N CYS A 112 2.75 -6.34 -4.17
CA CYS A 112 1.64 -7.17 -4.64
C CYS A 112 0.26 -6.62 -4.24
N SER A 113 0.18 -5.89 -3.12
CA SER A 113 -1.07 -5.24 -2.73
C SER A 113 -1.39 -4.02 -3.60
N LEU A 114 -0.37 -3.41 -4.21
CA LEU A 114 -0.56 -2.28 -5.11
C LEU A 114 -1.06 -2.78 -6.48
N PHE A 115 -0.28 -3.60 -7.18
CA PHE A 115 -0.64 -4.00 -8.54
C PHE A 115 -1.74 -5.07 -8.62
N ARG A 116 -1.74 -6.09 -7.75
CA ARG A 116 -2.75 -7.17 -7.83
C ARG A 116 -4.08 -6.80 -7.22
N LYS A 117 -4.07 -5.97 -6.18
CA LYS A 117 -5.28 -5.69 -5.39
C LYS A 117 -5.88 -4.32 -5.64
N LEU A 118 -5.05 -3.30 -5.87
CA LEU A 118 -5.51 -1.95 -6.18
C LEU A 118 -5.48 -1.62 -7.67
N GLY A 119 -4.83 -2.46 -8.50
CA GLY A 119 -4.69 -2.20 -9.94
C GLY A 119 -3.74 -1.05 -10.28
N ILE A 120 -2.96 -0.58 -9.30
CA ILE A 120 -1.98 0.51 -9.47
C ILE A 120 -0.68 -0.11 -9.96
N VAL A 121 -0.28 0.24 -11.18
CA VAL A 121 0.82 -0.42 -11.93
C VAL A 121 1.80 0.62 -12.47
N ASP A 122 1.28 1.59 -13.22
CA ASP A 122 2.09 2.54 -13.99
C ASP A 122 2.41 3.81 -13.20
N GLU A 123 1.64 4.13 -12.17
CA GLU A 123 1.77 5.34 -11.37
C GLU A 123 3.14 5.41 -10.66
N PRO A 124 3.60 4.35 -9.95
CA PRO A 124 4.94 4.36 -9.35
C PRO A 124 6.05 4.47 -10.40
N ILE A 125 5.89 3.79 -11.54
CA ILE A 125 6.87 3.78 -12.63
C ILE A 125 6.96 5.15 -13.29
N THR A 126 5.82 5.82 -13.49
CA THR A 126 5.74 7.16 -14.07
C THR A 126 6.52 8.15 -13.22
N LEU A 127 6.32 8.12 -11.89
CA LEU A 127 7.07 8.98 -10.97
C LEU A 127 8.57 8.68 -11.01
N LEU A 128 8.95 7.39 -10.97
CA LEU A 128 10.37 7.00 -11.01
C LEU A 128 11.07 7.39 -12.33
N LYS A 129 10.37 7.34 -13.48
CA LYS A 129 10.90 7.76 -14.78
C LYS A 129 11.21 9.26 -14.85
N HIS A 130 10.54 10.09 -14.03
CA HIS A 130 10.80 11.52 -13.96
C HIS A 130 11.87 11.89 -12.92
N VAL A 131 12.43 10.91 -12.19
CA VAL A 131 13.55 11.18 -11.26
C VAL A 131 14.81 11.46 -12.08
N LYS A 132 15.30 12.70 -12.03
CA LYS A 132 16.48 13.11 -12.77
C LYS A 132 17.71 12.28 -12.35
N GLY A 133 18.40 11.69 -13.32
CA GLY A 133 19.64 10.93 -13.10
C GLY A 133 19.43 9.47 -12.66
N LEU A 134 18.18 9.01 -12.54
CA LEU A 134 17.87 7.63 -12.18
C LEU A 134 17.73 6.75 -13.43
N GLU A 135 18.49 5.67 -13.47
CA GLU A 135 18.30 4.57 -14.43
C GLU A 135 17.49 3.45 -13.76
N LEU A 136 16.27 3.21 -14.23
CA LEU A 136 15.49 2.06 -13.78
C LEU A 136 15.89 0.81 -14.56
N LEU A 137 16.38 -0.20 -13.84
CA LEU A 137 16.73 -1.48 -14.42
C LEU A 137 15.55 -2.45 -14.40
N PRO A 138 15.35 -3.25 -15.46
CA PRO A 138 14.42 -4.35 -15.43
C PRO A 138 14.94 -5.46 -14.52
N ILE A 139 14.04 -6.24 -13.94
CA ILE A 139 14.38 -7.47 -13.23
C ILE A 139 13.51 -8.62 -13.75
N HIS A 140 14.12 -9.79 -13.92
CA HIS A 140 13.39 -11.01 -14.21
C HIS A 140 12.39 -11.30 -13.08
N ASN A 141 11.18 -11.77 -13.44
CA ASN A 141 10.13 -12.10 -12.47
C ASN A 141 9.79 -10.96 -11.48
N GLN A 142 9.77 -9.70 -11.95
CA GLN A 142 9.50 -8.52 -11.13
C GLN A 142 8.22 -8.63 -10.26
N GLN A 143 7.20 -9.31 -10.79
CA GLN A 143 5.91 -9.54 -10.13
C GLN A 143 5.90 -10.67 -9.09
N THR A 144 7.00 -11.41 -8.90
CA THR A 144 7.10 -12.46 -7.87
C THR A 144 6.96 -11.84 -6.48
N CYS A 145 6.21 -12.50 -5.60
CA CYS A 145 6.00 -12.02 -4.23
C CYS A 145 7.32 -12.00 -3.44
N CYS A 146 7.52 -11.02 -2.55
CA CYS A 146 8.68 -10.99 -1.65
C CYS A 146 8.62 -11.99 -0.50
N GLY A 147 7.45 -12.59 -0.23
CA GLY A 147 7.23 -13.47 0.93
C GLY A 147 6.80 -12.74 2.22
N PHE A 148 6.90 -11.42 2.31
CA PHE A 148 6.57 -10.68 3.56
C PHE A 148 5.06 -10.61 3.93
N GLY A 149 4.18 -11.24 3.16
CA GLY A 149 2.73 -11.02 3.25
C GLY A 149 2.08 -11.37 4.61
N GLY A 150 1.89 -10.39 5.49
CA GLY A 150 1.09 -10.53 6.71
C GLY A 150 1.57 -11.68 7.61
N THR A 151 0.65 -12.53 8.07
CA THR A 151 1.00 -13.66 8.95
C THR A 151 1.74 -14.79 8.23
N PHE A 152 1.82 -14.80 6.90
CA PHE A 152 2.54 -15.84 6.16
C PHE A 152 4.03 -15.84 6.51
N SER A 153 4.66 -14.66 6.59
CA SER A 153 6.07 -14.54 6.96
C SER A 153 6.38 -15.04 8.37
N VAL A 154 5.39 -15.02 9.27
CA VAL A 154 5.51 -15.53 10.64
C VAL A 154 5.21 -17.03 10.70
N LYS A 155 4.12 -17.48 10.06
CA LYS A 155 3.66 -18.87 10.12
C LYS A 155 4.51 -19.81 9.25
N MET A 156 5.05 -19.30 8.14
CA MET A 156 5.81 -20.05 7.15
C MET A 156 7.18 -19.40 6.94
N ALA A 157 7.88 -19.11 8.05
CA ALA A 157 9.11 -18.33 8.04
C ALA A 157 10.19 -18.89 7.11
N GLU A 158 10.35 -20.21 7.05
CA GLU A 158 11.31 -20.87 6.15
C GLU A 158 10.96 -20.62 4.68
N ILE A 159 9.70 -20.83 4.30
CA ILE A 159 9.23 -20.60 2.92
C ILE A 159 9.35 -19.11 2.55
N SER A 160 8.92 -18.22 3.44
CA SER A 160 9.09 -16.77 3.26
C SER A 160 10.57 -16.39 3.10
N GLY A 161 11.46 -17.04 3.85
CA GLY A 161 12.90 -16.87 3.78
C GLY A 161 13.45 -17.25 2.40
N GLU A 162 13.04 -18.40 1.86
CA GLU A 162 13.44 -18.81 0.51
C GLU A 162 12.91 -17.88 -0.57
N MET A 163 11.66 -17.40 -0.45
CA MET A 163 11.08 -16.44 -1.41
C MET A 163 11.88 -15.13 -1.48
N VAL A 164 12.23 -14.55 -0.32
CA VAL A 164 13.03 -13.30 -0.30
C VAL A 164 14.46 -13.54 -0.79
N LYS A 165 15.06 -14.71 -0.49
CA LYS A 165 16.38 -15.09 -1.01
C LYS A 165 16.35 -15.19 -2.54
N GLU A 166 15.36 -15.87 -3.10
CA GLU A 166 15.21 -16.02 -4.54
C GLU A 166 15.11 -14.65 -5.23
N LYS A 167 14.23 -13.77 -4.71
CA LYS A 167 14.05 -12.42 -5.26
C LYS A 167 15.32 -11.55 -5.10
N SER A 168 16.01 -11.65 -3.98
CA SER A 168 17.27 -10.93 -3.76
C SER A 168 18.38 -11.43 -4.69
N ASN A 169 18.42 -12.72 -5.00
CA ASN A 169 19.38 -13.27 -5.94
C ASN A 169 19.13 -12.77 -7.38
N MET A 170 17.88 -12.52 -7.76
CA MET A 170 17.55 -11.88 -9.03
C MET A 170 18.07 -10.43 -9.09
N LEU A 171 17.98 -9.68 -7.99
CA LEU A 171 18.53 -8.32 -7.89
C LEU A 171 20.06 -8.31 -8.05
N ARG A 172 20.76 -9.22 -7.36
CA ARG A 172 22.23 -9.35 -7.48
C ARG A 172 22.69 -9.62 -8.92
N LYS A 173 21.89 -10.37 -9.69
CA LYS A 173 22.17 -10.65 -11.12
C LYS A 173 21.90 -9.45 -12.04
N SER A 174 21.17 -8.44 -11.59
CA SER A 174 20.79 -7.27 -12.40
C SER A 174 21.87 -6.17 -12.51
N ASN A 175 23.12 -6.46 -12.16
CA ASN A 175 24.22 -5.49 -12.06
C ASN A 175 23.88 -4.28 -11.16
N LEU A 176 22.99 -4.48 -10.18
CA LEU A 176 22.65 -3.47 -9.18
C LEU A 176 23.64 -3.61 -8.01
N ASN A 177 24.36 -2.52 -7.68
CA ASN A 177 25.39 -2.50 -6.63
C ASN A 177 24.88 -1.95 -5.27
N THR A 178 23.57 -1.86 -5.09
CA THR A 178 22.90 -1.36 -3.88
C THR A 178 22.07 -2.45 -3.23
#